data_AF-A0A915MNT9-F1
#
_entry.id   AF-A0A915MNT9-F1
#
_cell.length_a   1.000
_cell.length_b   1.000
_cell.length_c   1.000
_cell.angle_alpha   90.00
_cell.angle_beta   90.00
_cell.angle_gamma   90.00
#
_symmetry.space_group_name_H-M   'P 1'
#
loop_
_entity.id
_entity.type
_entity.pdbx_description
1 polymer ?
#
loop_
_entity_poly.entity_id
_entity_poly.type
_entity_poly.pdbx_seq_one_letter_code
_entity_poly.pdbx_strand_id
1 'polypeptide(L)'
;MGGNPIERIEDNSFSFANSLLRLDLSHCKINYLNNCFSPISRLQFINLRGNKIKFISNELFGGENSKLEFLVSIDLGQNQIEKVDNFAFAGLPQLQSVDLSYNQLETFNSDTFRGTFLQSENAANVQILDLTGNPINCSPNGTDWIFSLKGKVRILGSCSRMGEQQQNMEGVELTKIGVVGDGNINIEEEINALIEEEEEGVLIESNKEENGWFVLKLGKF
;
A
#
# COMPACT_ATOMS: atom_id res chain seq x y z
N MET A 1 -23.16 -2.50 6.44
CA MET A 1 -24.34 -1.66 6.73
C MET A 1 -24.16 -0.31 6.04
N GLY A 2 -24.04 -0.28 4.71
CA GLY A 2 -23.76 0.98 3.99
C GLY A 2 -25.04 1.82 3.86
N GLY A 3 -25.01 3.09 4.27
CA GLY A 3 -26.09 4.05 4.01
C GLY A 3 -26.73 4.76 5.21
N ASN A 4 -26.27 4.54 6.45
CA ASN A 4 -26.72 5.34 7.60
C ASN A 4 -25.72 6.47 7.89
N PRO A 5 -26.14 7.72 8.18
CA PRO A 5 -25.24 8.79 8.57
C PRO A 5 -24.71 8.49 9.98
N ILE A 6 -23.56 7.82 10.05
CA ILE A 6 -22.81 7.60 11.28
C ILE A 6 -21.70 8.63 11.26
N GLU A 7 -21.94 9.83 11.79
CA GLU A 7 -20.94 10.89 11.76
C GLU A 7 -19.78 10.61 12.73
N ARG A 8 -20.06 9.90 13.82
CA ARG A 8 -19.11 9.57 14.88
C ARG A 8 -19.24 8.11 15.28
N ILE A 9 -18.12 7.42 15.47
CA ILE A 9 -18.08 6.12 16.14
C ILE A 9 -17.35 6.32 17.46
N GLU A 10 -18.06 6.05 18.56
CA GLU A 10 -17.52 6.17 19.90
C GLU A 10 -16.61 4.98 20.24
N ASP A 11 -15.72 5.19 21.20
CA ASP A 11 -14.83 4.17 21.72
C ASP A 11 -15.61 2.89 22.11
N ASN A 12 -15.05 1.73 21.81
CA ASN A 12 -15.63 0.42 22.14
C ASN A 12 -17.05 0.13 21.58
N SER A 13 -17.51 0.88 20.57
CA SER A 13 -18.82 0.66 19.91
C SER A 13 -19.03 -0.77 19.39
N PHE A 14 -17.95 -1.52 19.16
CA PHE A 14 -17.99 -2.91 18.68
C PHE A 14 -17.76 -3.97 19.78
N SER A 15 -17.90 -3.62 21.05
CA SER A 15 -17.65 -4.51 22.21
C SER A 15 -18.41 -5.84 22.18
N PHE A 16 -19.60 -5.87 21.58
CA PHE A 16 -20.41 -7.09 21.43
C PHE A 16 -20.17 -7.86 20.13
N ALA A 17 -19.31 -7.36 19.24
CA ALA A 17 -19.04 -7.92 17.92
C ALA A 17 -17.66 -8.62 17.83
N ASN A 18 -17.17 -9.20 18.93
CA ASN A 18 -15.82 -9.78 19.06
C ASN A 18 -15.43 -10.85 18.02
N SER A 19 -16.40 -11.44 17.32
CA SER A 19 -16.19 -12.47 16.30
C SER A 19 -16.16 -11.91 14.87
N LEU A 20 -16.26 -10.59 14.72
CA LEU A 20 -16.33 -9.93 13.41
C LEU A 20 -15.00 -10.07 12.67
N LEU A 21 -15.07 -10.58 11.43
CA LEU A 21 -13.90 -10.72 10.55
C LEU A 21 -13.82 -9.61 9.49
N ARG A 22 -14.95 -9.01 9.14
CA ARG A 22 -15.04 -7.95 8.13
C ARG A 22 -15.98 -6.86 8.61
N LEU A 23 -15.54 -5.61 8.53
CA LEU A 23 -16.32 -4.44 8.92
C LEU A 23 -16.39 -3.47 7.74
N ASP A 24 -17.61 -3.22 7.27
CA ASP A 24 -17.87 -2.26 6.20
C ASP A 24 -18.69 -1.07 6.74
N LEU A 25 -18.01 0.07 6.74
CA LEU A 25 -18.47 1.40 7.16
C LEU A 25 -18.27 2.42 6.03
N SER A 26 -18.21 1.96 4.78
CA SER A 26 -18.05 2.83 3.63
C SER A 26 -19.25 3.77 3.45
N HIS A 27 -18.97 4.99 2.99
CA HIS A 27 -19.98 6.00 2.65
C HIS A 27 -20.96 6.34 3.79
N CYS A 28 -20.52 6.28 5.04
CA CYS A 28 -21.32 6.56 6.24
C CYS A 28 -21.23 8.02 6.73
N LYS A 29 -20.47 8.89 6.05
CA LYS A 29 -20.19 10.29 6.44
C LYS A 29 -19.41 10.42 7.76
N ILE A 30 -18.69 9.39 8.15
CA ILE A 30 -17.88 9.36 9.36
C ILE A 30 -16.81 10.46 9.28
N ASN A 31 -16.76 11.33 10.29
CA ASN A 31 -15.73 12.37 10.41
C ASN A 31 -14.87 12.21 11.67
N TYR A 32 -15.28 11.34 12.59
CA TYR A 32 -14.58 11.07 13.84
C TYR A 32 -14.58 9.58 14.17
N LEU A 33 -13.39 9.04 14.37
CA LEU A 33 -13.13 7.67 14.82
C LEU A 33 -12.02 7.73 15.86
N ASN A 34 -12.21 7.07 16.99
CA ASN A 34 -11.15 6.91 17.98
C ASN A 34 -11.27 5.54 18.65
N ASN A 35 -10.14 4.82 18.78
CA ASN A 35 -10.00 3.55 19.50
C ASN A 35 -11.22 2.59 19.47
N CYS A 36 -11.93 2.51 18.33
CA CYS A 36 -13.20 1.81 18.26
C CYS A 36 -13.03 0.34 17.91
N PHE A 37 -11.91 -0.03 17.28
CA PHE A 37 -11.66 -1.39 16.77
C PHE A 37 -10.98 -2.33 17.77
N SER A 38 -10.46 -1.83 18.90
CA SER A 38 -9.80 -2.66 19.93
C SER A 38 -10.59 -3.89 20.39
N PRO A 39 -11.94 -3.83 20.54
CA PRO A 39 -12.73 -5.00 20.97
C PRO A 39 -12.91 -6.10 19.91
N ILE A 40 -12.63 -5.82 18.63
CA ILE A 40 -12.84 -6.75 17.52
C ILE A 40 -11.51 -7.29 16.99
N SER A 41 -10.74 -7.93 17.87
CA SER A 41 -9.39 -8.42 17.60
C SER A 41 -9.27 -9.43 16.46
N ARG A 42 -10.37 -10.12 16.08
CA ARG A 42 -10.39 -11.10 14.98
C ARG A 42 -10.57 -10.47 13.59
N LEU A 43 -10.69 -9.14 13.54
CA LEU A 43 -10.97 -8.43 12.31
C LEU A 43 -9.83 -8.55 11.30
N GLN A 44 -10.18 -8.85 10.06
CA GLN A 44 -9.24 -9.05 8.95
C GLN A 44 -9.36 -7.96 7.89
N PHE A 45 -10.55 -7.38 7.72
CA PHE A 45 -10.82 -6.37 6.69
C PHE A 45 -11.64 -5.22 7.26
N ILE A 46 -11.18 -3.99 7.01
CA ILE A 46 -11.90 -2.76 7.36
C ILE A 46 -12.10 -1.95 6.08
N ASN A 47 -13.34 -1.58 5.80
CA ASN A 47 -13.68 -0.63 4.75
C ASN A 47 -14.25 0.66 5.37
N LEU A 48 -13.49 1.75 5.25
CA LEU A 48 -13.81 3.11 5.67
C LEU A 48 -13.85 4.07 4.46
N ARG A 49 -13.95 3.54 3.24
CA ARG A 49 -13.95 4.32 2.01
C ARG A 49 -15.06 5.36 1.96
N GLY A 50 -14.80 6.51 1.35
CA GLY A 50 -15.87 7.45 1.01
C GLY A 50 -16.48 8.16 2.22
N ASN A 51 -15.70 8.31 3.30
CA ASN A 51 -16.11 9.03 4.50
C ASN A 51 -15.50 10.46 4.52
N LYS A 52 -15.52 11.11 5.68
CA LYS A 52 -15.02 12.48 5.90
C LYS A 52 -13.87 12.50 6.91
N ILE A 53 -13.09 11.43 6.95
CA ILE A 53 -11.98 11.28 7.89
C ILE A 53 -10.85 12.23 7.46
N LYS A 54 -10.35 13.03 8.39
CA LYS A 54 -9.26 14.00 8.15
C LYS A 54 -7.93 13.62 8.75
N PHE A 55 -7.98 12.86 9.84
CA PHE A 55 -6.82 12.53 10.67
C PHE A 55 -6.86 11.06 11.05
N ILE A 56 -5.73 10.38 10.88
CA ILE A 56 -5.54 9.02 11.40
C ILE A 56 -4.59 9.12 12.60
N SER A 57 -5.12 8.93 13.81
CA SER A 57 -4.34 8.94 15.04
C SER A 57 -3.64 7.60 15.27
N ASN A 58 -2.58 7.62 16.07
CA ASN A 58 -1.89 6.42 16.55
C ASN A 58 -2.82 5.47 17.35
N GLU A 59 -3.86 5.99 17.97
CA GLU A 59 -4.81 5.21 18.77
C GLU A 59 -5.89 4.51 17.94
N LEU A 60 -6.14 4.91 16.68
CA LEU A 60 -7.28 4.41 15.91
C LEU A 60 -7.24 2.88 15.75
N PHE A 61 -6.05 2.35 15.44
CA PHE A 61 -5.79 0.93 15.33
C PHE A 61 -4.98 0.38 16.51
N GLY A 62 -4.81 1.15 17.59
CA GLY A 62 -4.11 0.76 18.83
C GLY A 62 -2.59 0.92 18.82
N GLY A 63 -2.02 1.44 17.74
CA GLY A 63 -0.59 1.71 17.60
C GLY A 63 0.28 0.48 17.85
N GLU A 64 1.46 0.69 18.44
CA GLU A 64 2.41 -0.41 18.72
C GLU A 64 1.84 -1.51 19.63
N ASN A 65 0.76 -1.24 20.37
CA ASN A 65 0.07 -2.19 21.25
C ASN A 65 -1.26 -2.69 20.66
N SER A 66 -1.40 -2.65 19.32
CA SER A 66 -2.61 -3.08 18.66
C SER A 66 -2.99 -4.52 19.03
N LYS A 67 -4.30 -4.74 19.22
CA LYS A 67 -4.88 -6.08 19.40
C LYS A 67 -5.38 -6.68 18.09
N LEU A 68 -5.21 -5.97 16.98
CA LEU A 68 -5.73 -6.34 15.65
C LEU A 68 -4.71 -7.23 14.92
N GLU A 69 -4.30 -8.32 15.56
CA GLU A 69 -3.22 -9.21 15.08
C GLU A 69 -3.54 -9.87 13.73
N PHE A 70 -4.83 -9.97 13.38
CA PHE A 70 -5.32 -10.61 12.16
C PHE A 70 -5.68 -9.62 11.05
N LEU A 71 -5.50 -8.30 11.25
CA LEU A 71 -5.92 -7.30 10.27
C LEU A 71 -5.02 -7.36 9.04
N VAL A 72 -5.63 -7.62 7.88
CA VAL A 72 -4.93 -7.82 6.60
C VAL A 72 -5.07 -6.59 5.70
N SER A 73 -6.23 -5.94 5.70
CA SER A 73 -6.54 -4.88 4.74
C SER A 73 -7.36 -3.75 5.36
N ILE A 74 -6.93 -2.53 5.04
CA ILE A 74 -7.59 -1.28 5.43
C ILE A 74 -7.86 -0.46 4.15
N ASP A 75 -9.13 -0.18 3.88
CA ASP A 75 -9.54 0.75 2.83
C ASP A 75 -9.96 2.09 3.45
N LEU A 76 -9.15 3.12 3.22
CA LEU A 76 -9.36 4.51 3.63
C LEU A 76 -9.47 5.44 2.40
N GLY A 77 -9.68 4.88 1.21
CA GLY A 77 -9.75 5.66 -0.02
C GLY A 77 -10.91 6.66 -0.02
N GLN A 78 -10.81 7.70 -0.84
CA GLN A 78 -11.86 8.71 -1.00
C GLN A 78 -12.32 9.33 0.33
N ASN A 79 -11.37 9.68 1.19
CA ASN A 79 -11.60 10.44 2.41
C ASN A 79 -11.05 11.87 2.25
N GLN A 80 -10.80 12.56 3.36
CA GLN A 80 -10.20 13.91 3.40
C GLN A 80 -8.92 13.89 4.23
N ILE A 81 -8.19 12.77 4.25
CA ILE A 81 -7.06 12.56 5.15
C ILE A 81 -5.94 13.52 4.77
N GLU A 82 -5.60 14.42 5.69
CA GLU A 82 -4.55 15.43 5.55
C GLU A 82 -3.29 14.99 6.34
N LYS A 83 -3.45 14.20 7.40
CA LYS A 83 -2.36 13.75 8.27
C LYS A 83 -2.58 12.35 8.82
N VAL A 84 -1.49 11.60 8.84
CA VAL A 84 -1.37 10.29 9.50
C VAL A 84 -0.29 10.41 10.56
N ASP A 85 -0.62 10.10 11.81
CA ASP A 85 0.34 10.14 12.91
C ASP A 85 1.36 9.00 12.81
N ASN A 86 2.54 9.21 13.40
CA ASN A 86 3.50 8.13 13.59
C ASN A 86 2.83 6.97 14.34
N PHE A 87 3.19 5.75 13.95
CA PHE A 87 2.63 4.52 14.51
C PHE A 87 1.12 4.30 14.29
N ALA A 88 0.45 5.07 13.41
CA ALA A 88 -0.98 4.90 13.11
C ALA A 88 -1.38 3.50 12.66
N PHE A 89 -0.50 2.82 11.90
CA PHE A 89 -0.70 1.43 11.47
C PHE A 89 0.29 0.49 12.15
N ALA A 90 0.96 0.92 13.23
CA ALA A 90 1.94 0.07 13.90
C ALA A 90 1.28 -1.13 14.58
N GLY A 91 2.07 -2.17 14.86
CA GLY A 91 1.60 -3.34 15.60
C GLY A 91 0.58 -4.21 14.84
N LEU A 92 0.50 -4.08 13.51
CA LEU A 92 -0.37 -4.86 12.63
C LEU A 92 0.43 -5.90 11.82
N PRO A 93 0.81 -7.05 12.41
CA PRO A 93 1.79 -7.97 11.83
C PRO A 93 1.31 -8.69 10.56
N GLN A 94 -0.01 -8.78 10.34
CA GLN A 94 -0.61 -9.43 9.17
C GLN A 94 -1.06 -8.44 8.08
N LEU A 95 -0.81 -7.14 8.28
CA LEU A 95 -1.25 -6.10 7.36
C LEU A 95 -0.53 -6.25 6.02
N GLN A 96 -1.29 -6.28 4.93
CA GLN A 96 -0.78 -6.46 3.57
C GLN A 96 -1.21 -5.31 2.66
N SER A 97 -2.38 -4.72 2.89
CA SER A 97 -2.94 -3.71 1.99
C SER A 97 -3.44 -2.50 2.75
N VAL A 98 -2.98 -1.32 2.35
CA VAL A 98 -3.53 -0.03 2.81
C VAL A 98 -3.84 0.83 1.60
N ASP A 99 -5.13 1.12 1.42
CA ASP A 99 -5.61 2.08 0.41
C ASP A 99 -5.81 3.45 1.07
N LEU A 100 -4.98 4.43 0.70
CA LEU A 100 -5.09 5.84 1.06
C LEU A 100 -5.40 6.71 -0.17
N SER A 101 -5.85 6.12 -1.27
CA SER A 101 -6.11 6.80 -2.54
C SER A 101 -7.15 7.93 -2.39
N TYR A 102 -7.01 8.95 -3.23
CA TYR A 102 -7.92 10.10 -3.32
C TYR A 102 -8.16 10.75 -1.94
N ASN A 103 -7.06 11.10 -1.27
CA ASN A 103 -7.03 11.88 -0.03
C ASN A 103 -6.23 13.18 -0.25
N GLN A 104 -5.87 13.88 0.83
CA GLN A 104 -5.11 15.14 0.80
C GLN A 104 -3.77 14.98 1.51
N LEU A 105 -3.20 13.76 1.50
CA LEU A 105 -1.99 13.46 2.24
C LEU A 105 -0.76 13.98 1.50
N GLU A 106 -0.01 14.89 2.13
CA GLU A 106 1.24 15.40 1.56
C GLU A 106 2.47 14.61 2.03
N THR A 107 2.54 14.30 3.32
CA THR A 107 3.68 13.61 3.92
C THR A 107 3.25 12.68 5.05
N PHE A 108 4.05 11.65 5.30
CA PHE A 108 3.95 10.74 6.45
C PHE A 108 5.28 10.00 6.63
N ASN A 109 5.53 9.50 7.83
CA ASN A 109 6.80 8.88 8.23
C ASN A 109 6.78 7.35 8.03
N SER A 110 7.94 6.72 7.82
CA SER A 110 8.09 5.27 7.80
C SER A 110 7.62 4.58 9.09
N ASP A 111 7.76 5.25 10.23
CA ASP A 111 7.33 4.76 11.56
C ASP A 111 5.81 4.53 11.65
N THR A 112 5.03 5.12 10.74
CA THR A 112 3.60 4.84 10.57
C THR A 112 3.31 3.34 10.49
N PHE A 113 4.21 2.57 9.90
CA PHE A 113 4.06 1.14 9.60
C PHE A 113 5.00 0.26 10.44
N ARG A 114 5.46 0.72 11.60
CA ARG A 114 6.36 -0.04 12.47
C ARG A 114 5.76 -1.39 12.88
N GLY A 115 6.53 -2.48 12.77
CA GLY A 115 6.05 -3.83 13.10
C GLY A 115 5.00 -4.40 12.14
N THR A 116 4.94 -3.88 10.91
CA THR A 116 4.07 -4.40 9.83
C THR A 116 4.89 -4.94 8.65
N PHE A 117 4.31 -4.89 7.45
CA PHE A 117 4.90 -5.29 6.18
C PHE A 117 6.22 -4.60 5.83
N LEU A 118 6.49 -3.37 6.30
CA LEU A 118 7.76 -2.68 6.03
C LEU A 118 8.98 -3.33 6.69
N GLN A 119 8.78 -4.17 7.70
CA GLN A 119 9.86 -4.80 8.48
C GLN A 119 9.95 -6.30 8.27
N SER A 120 9.10 -6.90 7.42
CA SER A 120 9.13 -8.33 7.14
C SER A 120 10.06 -8.65 5.97
N GLU A 121 11.11 -9.43 6.23
CA GLU A 121 12.04 -9.92 5.18
C GLU A 121 11.46 -11.09 4.38
N ASN A 122 10.39 -11.73 4.85
CA ASN A 122 9.75 -12.90 4.23
C ASN A 122 8.25 -12.65 4.01
N ALA A 123 7.93 -11.73 3.11
CA ALA A 123 6.56 -11.51 2.69
C ALA A 123 6.09 -12.66 1.79
N ALA A 124 5.30 -13.58 2.33
CA ALA A 124 4.68 -14.65 1.53
C ALA A 124 3.62 -14.11 0.53
N ASN A 125 3.13 -12.89 0.77
CA ASN A 125 2.06 -12.25 -0.01
C ASN A 125 2.50 -10.88 -0.51
N VAL A 126 1.91 -10.45 -1.63
CA VAL A 126 2.11 -9.11 -2.20
C VAL A 126 1.57 -8.06 -1.23
N GLN A 127 2.41 -7.05 -0.95
CA GLN A 127 2.07 -5.93 -0.07
C GLN A 127 1.76 -4.71 -0.94
N ILE A 128 0.68 -3.99 -0.63
CA ILE A 128 0.18 -2.87 -1.45
C ILE A 128 -0.03 -1.64 -0.58
N LEU A 129 0.50 -0.51 -1.04
CA LEU A 129 0.22 0.81 -0.51
C LEU A 129 -0.28 1.70 -1.65
N ASP A 130 -1.57 2.03 -1.65
CA ASP A 130 -2.15 2.91 -2.67
C ASP A 130 -2.19 4.36 -2.17
N LEU A 131 -1.47 5.24 -2.85
CA LEU A 131 -1.41 6.68 -2.60
C LEU A 131 -1.96 7.50 -3.77
N THR A 132 -2.58 6.84 -4.76
CA THR A 132 -3.10 7.47 -5.98
C THR A 132 -3.97 8.67 -5.66
N GLY A 133 -3.79 9.78 -6.38
CA GLY A 133 -4.62 10.97 -6.17
C GLY A 133 -4.35 11.73 -4.86
N ASN A 134 -3.19 11.55 -4.23
CA ASN A 134 -2.71 12.41 -3.13
C ASN A 134 -1.63 13.39 -3.59
N PRO A 135 -1.50 14.56 -2.97
CA PRO A 135 -0.41 15.52 -3.22
C PRO A 135 0.92 15.12 -2.55
N ILE A 136 1.38 13.88 -2.74
CA ILE A 136 2.55 13.34 -2.03
C ILE A 136 3.82 14.14 -2.35
N ASN A 137 4.53 14.56 -1.30
CA ASN A 137 5.82 15.22 -1.36
C ASN A 137 6.95 14.21 -1.09
N CYS A 138 7.68 13.84 -2.14
CA CYS A 138 8.81 12.90 -2.07
C CYS A 138 10.18 13.58 -2.07
N SER A 139 10.24 14.78 -1.48
CA SER A 139 11.48 15.47 -1.12
C SER A 139 12.20 14.76 0.04
N PRO A 140 13.52 14.93 0.18
CA PRO A 140 14.24 14.52 1.39
C PRO A 140 13.59 15.14 2.65
N ASN A 141 13.43 14.34 3.71
CA ASN A 141 12.67 14.66 4.94
C ASN A 141 11.13 14.68 4.80
N GLY A 142 10.60 14.36 3.61
CA GLY A 142 9.18 14.12 3.39
C GLY A 142 8.90 12.62 3.37
N THR A 143 8.38 12.16 2.23
CA THR A 143 8.00 10.75 2.00
C THR A 143 8.99 10.05 1.05
N ASP A 144 10.26 10.43 1.03
CA ASP A 144 11.30 9.81 0.20
C ASP A 144 11.67 8.39 0.63
N TRP A 145 11.44 8.03 1.90
CA TRP A 145 11.64 6.68 2.43
C TRP A 145 10.87 5.60 1.65
N ILE A 146 9.77 5.94 0.96
CA ILE A 146 9.00 5.00 0.14
C ILE A 146 9.87 4.37 -0.96
N PHE A 147 10.89 5.06 -1.44
CA PHE A 147 11.80 4.54 -2.46
C PHE A 147 12.68 3.39 -1.94
N SER A 148 12.84 3.26 -0.62
CA SER A 148 13.52 2.12 0.01
C SER A 148 12.70 0.81 -0.06
N LEU A 149 11.42 0.91 -0.42
CA LEU A 149 10.48 -0.22 -0.47
C LEU A 149 10.34 -0.84 -1.85
N LYS A 150 11.04 -0.30 -2.86
CA LYS A 150 10.99 -0.81 -4.24
C LYS A 150 11.28 -2.31 -4.26
N GLY A 151 10.42 -3.07 -4.92
CA GLY A 151 10.50 -4.54 -5.02
C GLY A 151 10.01 -5.31 -3.79
N LYS A 152 9.67 -4.64 -2.68
CA LYS A 152 9.07 -5.26 -1.48
C LYS A 152 7.58 -4.95 -1.38
N VAL A 153 7.21 -3.70 -1.67
CA VAL A 153 5.84 -3.19 -1.61
C VAL A 153 5.48 -2.60 -2.96
N ARG A 154 4.30 -2.96 -3.47
CA ARG A 154 3.69 -2.31 -4.62
C ARG A 154 3.08 -0.99 -4.16
N ILE A 155 3.71 0.11 -4.53
CA ILE A 155 3.24 1.46 -4.22
C ILE A 155 2.54 2.02 -5.46
N LEU A 156 1.29 2.49 -5.29
CA LEU A 156 0.52 3.09 -6.38
C LEU A 156 0.42 4.61 -6.21
N GLY A 157 0.37 5.34 -7.32
CA GLY A 157 0.20 6.80 -7.35
C GLY A 157 1.43 7.56 -7.84
N SER A 158 1.42 8.87 -7.62
CA SER A 158 2.49 9.78 -8.04
C SER A 158 2.92 10.70 -6.89
N CYS A 159 4.18 11.13 -6.88
CA CYS A 159 4.66 12.12 -5.94
C CYS A 159 5.37 13.27 -6.68
N SER A 160 5.60 14.38 -6.00
CA SER A 160 6.38 15.51 -6.54
C SER A 160 7.44 15.98 -5.56
N ARG A 161 8.50 16.60 -6.09
CA ARG A 161 9.45 17.41 -5.30
C ARG A 161 9.14 18.88 -5.54
N MET A 162 9.44 19.75 -4.57
CA MET A 162 9.20 21.20 -4.74
C MET A 162 9.89 21.70 -6.01
N GLY A 163 9.10 22.19 -6.98
CA GLY A 163 9.60 22.73 -8.24
C GLY A 163 9.90 21.71 -9.34
N GLU A 164 9.59 20.43 -9.16
CA GLU A 164 9.78 19.36 -10.16
C GLU A 164 8.46 18.80 -10.69
N GLN A 165 8.51 18.15 -11.86
CA GLN A 165 7.38 17.40 -12.41
C GLN A 165 7.04 16.17 -11.54
N GLN A 166 5.77 15.75 -11.57
CA GLN A 166 5.31 14.55 -10.86
C GLN A 166 6.07 13.30 -11.35
N GLN A 167 6.56 12.52 -10.40
CA GLN A 167 7.20 11.23 -10.61
C GLN A 167 6.18 10.13 -10.32
N ASN A 168 6.02 9.21 -11.27
CA ASN A 168 5.21 8.02 -11.06
C ASN A 168 5.87 7.13 -9.99
N MET A 169 5.10 6.69 -9.00
CA MET A 169 5.54 5.72 -8.00
C MET A 169 5.23 4.28 -8.47
N GLU A 170 4.27 4.12 -9.38
CA GLU A 170 4.13 2.89 -10.17
C GLU A 170 5.25 2.85 -11.21
N GLY A 171 6.15 1.87 -11.10
CA GLY A 171 7.18 1.69 -12.13
C GLY A 171 8.60 1.71 -11.62
N VAL A 172 8.89 0.85 -10.65
CA VAL A 172 9.93 -0.15 -10.94
C VAL A 172 9.33 -1.51 -10.62
N GLU A 173 8.48 -2.02 -11.52
CA GLU A 173 8.49 -3.46 -11.74
C GLU A 173 9.88 -3.80 -12.26
N LEU A 174 10.77 -4.17 -11.34
CA LEU A 174 11.73 -5.20 -11.69
C LEU A 174 11.05 -6.49 -11.31
N THR A 175 10.33 -7.06 -12.28
CA THR A 175 10.36 -8.50 -12.49
C THR A 175 11.83 -8.93 -12.51
N LYS A 176 12.42 -9.14 -11.32
CA LYS A 176 13.42 -10.19 -11.17
C LYS A 176 12.63 -11.49 -11.34
N ILE A 177 12.36 -11.86 -12.58
CA ILE A 177 12.10 -13.27 -12.86
C ILE A 177 13.47 -13.93 -12.68
N GLY A 178 13.73 -14.38 -11.46
CA GLY A 178 14.81 -15.31 -11.21
C GLY A 178 14.38 -16.66 -11.77
N VAL A 179 14.67 -16.94 -13.03
CA VAL A 179 14.72 -18.33 -13.48
C VAL A 179 16.06 -18.88 -12.99
N VAL A 180 16.04 -19.66 -11.91
CA VAL A 180 17.15 -20.57 -11.62
C VAL A 180 17.02 -21.71 -12.64
N GLY A 181 17.60 -21.52 -13.81
CA GLY A 181 17.63 -22.52 -14.88
C GLY A 181 18.93 -23.30 -14.83
N ASP A 182 18.85 -24.59 -14.53
CA ASP A 182 19.90 -25.56 -14.80
C ASP A 182 20.19 -25.59 -16.32
N GLY A 183 21.11 -24.74 -16.78
CA GLY A 183 22.00 -24.92 -17.93
C GLY A 183 21.48 -25.38 -19.29
N ASN A 184 20.16 -25.52 -19.55
CA ASN A 184 19.69 -26.25 -20.73
C ASN A 184 18.38 -25.75 -21.37
N ILE A 185 17.96 -24.51 -21.11
CA ILE A 185 16.81 -23.91 -21.82
C ILE A 185 17.31 -22.74 -22.65
N ASN A 186 17.00 -22.73 -23.95
CA ASN A 186 17.36 -21.65 -24.86
C ASN A 186 16.38 -20.48 -24.67
N ILE A 187 16.65 -19.67 -23.65
CA ILE A 187 15.79 -18.59 -23.14
C ILE A 187 15.43 -17.54 -24.21
N GLU A 188 16.21 -17.41 -25.29
CA GLU A 188 15.92 -16.49 -26.40
C GLU A 188 14.61 -16.83 -27.14
N GLU A 189 14.24 -18.11 -27.29
CA GLU A 189 13.02 -18.49 -28.02
C GLU A 189 11.75 -18.21 -27.20
N GLU A 190 11.78 -18.39 -25.88
CA GLU A 190 10.65 -18.08 -24.98
C GLU A 190 10.45 -16.57 -24.76
N ILE A 191 11.53 -15.79 -24.70
CA ILE A 191 11.43 -14.33 -24.64
C ILE A 191 10.85 -13.78 -25.94
N ASN A 192 11.27 -14.28 -27.10
CA ASN A 192 10.73 -13.83 -28.39
C ASN A 192 9.25 -14.19 -28.56
N ALA A 193 8.78 -15.33 -28.01
CA ALA A 193 7.37 -15.69 -28.02
C ALA A 193 6.49 -14.77 -27.15
N LEU A 194 7.02 -14.26 -26.03
CA LEU A 194 6.33 -13.28 -25.18
C LEU A 194 6.28 -11.88 -25.79
N ILE A 195 7.24 -11.54 -26.65
CA ILE A 195 7.30 -10.25 -27.37
C ILE A 195 6.25 -10.18 -28.49
N GLU A 196 5.85 -11.31 -29.08
CA GLU A 196 4.88 -11.34 -30.18
C GLU A 196 3.40 -11.26 -29.74
N GLU A 197 3.08 -11.40 -28.44
CA GLU A 197 1.69 -11.37 -27.94
C GLU A 197 1.19 -9.99 -27.42
N GLU A 198 2.05 -8.97 -27.29
CA GLU A 198 1.61 -7.62 -26.85
C GLU A 198 1.51 -6.62 -28.00
N GLU A 199 0.28 -6.13 -28.23
CA GLU A 199 -0.05 -5.11 -29.23
C GLU A 199 0.67 -3.77 -28.98
N GLU A 200 1.33 -3.30 -30.04
CA GLU A 200 1.84 -1.95 -30.36
C GLU A 200 2.54 -1.11 -29.26
N GLY A 201 3.87 -0.98 -29.42
CA GLY A 201 4.59 0.25 -29.04
C GLY A 201 5.75 0.11 -28.04
N VAL A 202 6.18 -1.12 -27.71
CA VAL A 202 7.29 -1.34 -26.78
C VAL A 202 8.50 -1.90 -27.53
N LEU A 203 9.59 -1.13 -27.60
CA LEU A 203 10.89 -1.64 -28.02
C LEU A 203 11.54 -2.35 -26.83
N ILE A 204 11.84 -3.64 -27.00
CA ILE A 204 12.49 -4.48 -25.99
C ILE A 204 13.94 -4.68 -26.43
N GLU A 205 14.87 -4.01 -25.76
CA GLU A 205 16.32 -4.25 -25.94
C GLU A 205 16.82 -5.19 -24.85
N SER A 206 17.45 -6.30 -25.23
CA SER A 206 18.08 -7.24 -24.30
C SER A 206 19.60 -7.08 -24.28
N ASN A 207 20.20 -6.98 -23.09
CA ASN A 207 21.66 -7.10 -22.92
C ASN A 207 22.00 -8.16 -21.88
N LYS A 208 22.98 -9.01 -22.20
CA LYS A 208 23.52 -10.03 -21.30
C LYS A 208 24.64 -9.45 -20.46
N GLU A 209 24.46 -9.42 -19.15
CA GLU A 209 25.47 -9.00 -18.19
C GLU A 209 26.53 -10.10 -17.98
N GLU A 210 27.72 -9.70 -17.53
CA GLU A 210 28.87 -10.60 -17.31
C GLU A 210 28.60 -11.69 -16.25
N ASN A 211 27.61 -11.48 -15.39
CA ASN A 211 27.12 -12.43 -14.38
C ASN A 211 26.13 -13.46 -14.95
N GLY A 212 25.88 -13.45 -16.26
CA GLY A 212 24.97 -14.38 -16.95
C GLY A 212 23.50 -13.97 -16.95
N TRP A 213 23.15 -12.83 -16.36
CA TRP A 213 21.79 -12.31 -16.34
C TRP A 213 21.45 -11.54 -17.61
N PHE A 214 20.20 -11.61 -18.05
CA PHE A 214 19.69 -10.77 -19.14
C PHE A 214 18.92 -9.59 -18.56
N VAL A 215 19.23 -8.40 -19.03
CA VAL A 215 18.52 -7.15 -18.70
C VAL A 215 17.68 -6.77 -19.91
N LEU A 216 16.37 -6.71 -19.72
CA LEU A 216 15.43 -6.21 -20.71
C LEU A 216 15.13 -4.73 -20.41
N LYS A 217 15.37 -3.86 -21.38
CA LYS A 217 14.93 -2.47 -21.37
C LYS A 217 13.67 -2.35 -22.21
N LEU A 218 12.57 -1.96 -21.57
CA LEU A 218 11.33 -1.58 -22.24
C LEU A 218 11.36 -0.06 -22.51
N GLY A 219 11.40 0.32 -23.77
CA GLY A 219 11.20 1.70 -24.21
C GLY A 219 9.83 1.87 -24.85
N LYS A 220 9.03 2.84 -24.37
CA LYS A 220 7.89 3.36 -25.15
C LYS A 220 8.40 4.51 -26.03
N PHE A 221 7.88 4.62 -27.26
CA PHE A 221 7.98 5.86 -28.03
C PHE A 221 7.25 7.00 -27.33
#